data_AF-A0A645JN19-F1
#
_entry.id   AF-A0A645JN19-F1
#
_cell.length_a   1.000
_cell.length_b   1.000
_cell.length_c   1.000
_cell.angle_alpha   90.00
_cell.angle_beta   90.00
_cell.angle_gamma   90.00
#
_symmetry.space_group_name_H-M   'P 1'
#
loop_
_entity.id
_entity.type
_entity.pdbx_description
1 polymer ?
#
loop_
_entity_poly.entity_id
_entity_poly.type
_entity_poly.pdbx_seq_one_letter_code
_entity_poly.pdbx_strand_id
1 'polypeptide(L)'
;MTKAKLIAAKAMFRRNECDEQNGEELYMTYNADMLTQILSDTTLTSADFMAVKMLQEGAVSSKWLGFNWLAYEKLDSATTGDPAVTTKTAAAWCKSAVHFGTGAEYNVDIGPRRDKNNTIQISVDASYGAGRANEKKVVAIDFVA
;
A
#
# COMPACT_ATOMS: atom_id res chain seq x y z
N MET A 1 9.49 7.70 -9.23
CA MET A 1 9.98 6.97 -8.04
C MET A 1 11.43 6.61 -8.28
N THR A 2 12.32 6.91 -7.34
CA THR A 2 13.76 6.64 -7.50
C THR A 2 14.27 5.80 -6.34
N LYS A 3 15.34 5.02 -6.57
CA LYS A 3 15.99 4.23 -5.52
C LYS A 3 16.37 5.07 -4.30
N ALA A 4 16.86 6.29 -4.52
CA ALA A 4 17.24 7.21 -3.45
C ALA A 4 16.07 7.55 -2.50
N LYS A 5 14.86 7.77 -3.04
CA LYS A 5 13.66 8.02 -2.22
C LYS A 5 13.29 6.82 -1.36
N LEU A 6 13.43 5.61 -1.89
CA LEU A 6 13.14 4.36 -1.15
C LEU A 6 14.16 4.11 -0.04
N ILE A 7 15.44 4.37 -0.30
CA ILE A 7 16.50 4.30 0.73
C ILE A 7 16.25 5.34 1.83
N ALA A 8 15.87 6.57 1.45
CA ALA A 8 15.55 7.62 2.42
C ALA A 8 14.36 7.22 3.30
N ALA A 9 13.30 6.63 2.73
CA ALA A 9 12.17 6.12 3.49
C ALA A 9 12.59 5.02 4.49
N LYS A 10 13.41 4.05 4.06
CA LYS A 10 13.95 3.02 4.97
C LYS A 10 14.79 3.63 6.09
N ALA A 11 15.61 4.64 5.79
CA ALA A 11 16.42 5.32 6.79
C ALA A 11 15.56 6.05 7.85
N MET A 12 14.39 6.58 7.47
CA MET A 12 13.43 7.16 8.43
C MET A 12 12.89 6.11 9.40
N PHE A 13 12.51 4.92 8.91
CA PHE A 13 12.08 3.82 9.77
C PHE A 13 13.17 3.36 10.72
N ARG A 14 14.42 3.25 10.24
CA ARG A 14 15.56 2.91 11.09
C ARG A 14 15.81 3.96 12.16
N ARG A 15 15.75 5.25 11.80
CA ARG A 15 15.94 6.36 12.75
C ARG A 15 14.87 6.38 13.84
N ASN A 16 13.66 5.92 13.51
CA ASN A 16 12.55 5.82 14.45
C ASN A 16 12.52 4.49 15.21
N GLU A 17 13.53 3.62 15.04
CA GLU A 17 13.60 2.28 15.65
C GLU A 17 12.37 1.41 15.33
N CYS A 18 11.81 1.59 14.13
CA CYS A 18 10.60 0.90 13.69
C CYS A 18 10.89 0.12 12.41
N ASP A 19 11.94 -0.71 12.44
CA ASP A 19 12.38 -1.51 11.30
C ASP A 19 12.53 -3.00 11.68
N GLU A 20 12.95 -3.81 10.71
CA GLU A 20 13.09 -5.27 10.82
C GLU A 20 13.97 -5.70 12.00
N GLN A 21 14.94 -4.87 12.37
CA GLN A 21 15.83 -5.09 13.51
C GLN A 21 15.13 -4.96 14.87
N ASN A 22 14.02 -4.23 14.94
CA ASN A 22 13.18 -4.13 16.14
C ASN A 22 11.97 -5.08 16.09
N GLY A 23 12.01 -6.07 15.19
CA GLY A 23 10.95 -7.08 15.04
C GLY A 23 9.71 -6.60 14.27
N GLU A 24 9.77 -5.44 13.62
CA GLU A 24 8.65 -4.90 12.82
C GLU A 24 8.73 -5.37 11.37
N GLU A 25 7.57 -5.66 10.78
CA GLU A 25 7.46 -5.88 9.33
C GLU A 25 7.07 -4.57 8.65
N LEU A 26 7.82 -4.20 7.61
CA LEU A 26 7.55 -3.01 6.81
C LEU A 26 6.71 -3.37 5.59
N TYR A 27 5.74 -2.52 5.29
CA TYR A 27 4.83 -2.64 4.16
C TYR A 27 4.86 -1.35 3.34
N MET A 28 4.70 -1.48 2.02
CA MET A 28 4.65 -0.35 1.10
C MET A 28 3.65 -0.61 -0.02
N THR A 29 2.79 0.36 -0.32
CA THR A 29 1.92 0.30 -1.50
C THR A 29 2.66 0.74 -2.76
N TYR A 30 2.36 0.10 -3.89
CA TYR A 30 2.81 0.53 -5.21
C TYR A 30 1.71 0.41 -6.26
N ASN A 31 1.83 1.21 -7.31
CA ASN A 31 0.98 1.14 -8.50
C ASN A 31 1.82 0.86 -9.76
N ALA A 32 1.15 0.70 -10.91
CA ALA A 32 1.79 0.44 -12.19
C ALA A 32 2.82 1.50 -12.60
N ASP A 33 2.55 2.80 -12.35
CA ASP A 33 3.46 3.89 -12.70
C ASP A 33 4.76 3.79 -11.88
N MET A 34 4.63 3.58 -10.57
CA MET A 34 5.77 3.40 -9.67
C MET A 34 6.61 2.19 -10.07
N LEU A 35 5.97 1.07 -10.42
CA LEU A 35 6.65 -0.15 -10.88
C LEU A 35 7.43 0.10 -12.18
N THR A 36 6.81 0.76 -13.15
CA THR A 36 7.44 1.09 -14.45
C THR A 36 8.67 1.98 -14.24
N GLN A 37 8.54 2.99 -13.39
CA GLN A 37 9.63 3.91 -13.08
C GLN A 37 10.80 3.21 -12.37
N ILE A 38 10.51 2.28 -11.46
CA ILE A 38 11.54 1.46 -10.80
C ILE A 38 12.25 0.57 -11.83
N LEU A 39 11.51 -0.14 -12.70
CA LEU A 39 12.08 -1.03 -13.72
C LEU A 39 12.92 -0.28 -14.76
N SER A 40 12.59 0.99 -15.02
CA SER A 40 13.32 1.84 -15.97
C SER A 40 14.60 2.47 -15.39
N ASP A 41 14.84 2.35 -14.08
CA ASP A 41 15.98 2.97 -13.41
C ASP A 41 17.27 2.17 -13.69
N THR A 42 18.18 2.76 -14.46
CA THR A 42 19.47 2.16 -14.85
C THR A 42 20.48 2.08 -13.69
N THR A 43 20.19 2.71 -12.55
CA THR A 43 21.04 2.67 -11.36
C THR A 43 20.75 1.46 -10.45
N LEU A 44 19.76 0.64 -10.81
CA LEU A 44 19.48 -0.61 -10.13
C LEU A 44 20.59 -1.64 -10.41
N THR A 45 21.06 -2.31 -9.36
CA THR A 45 22.04 -3.38 -9.51
C THR A 45 21.36 -4.63 -10.08
N SER A 46 22.14 -5.58 -10.59
CA SER A 46 21.61 -6.87 -11.08
C SER A 46 20.79 -7.61 -10.01
N ALA A 47 21.17 -7.51 -8.74
CA ALA A 47 20.42 -8.06 -7.63
C ALA A 47 19.07 -7.35 -7.39
N ASP A 48 19.04 -6.02 -7.56
CA ASP A 48 17.79 -5.25 -7.48
C ASP A 48 16.84 -5.61 -8.63
N PHE A 49 17.35 -5.72 -9.85
CA PHE A 49 16.56 -6.14 -11.01
C PHE A 49 15.90 -7.50 -10.80
N MET A 50 16.63 -8.46 -10.21
CA MET A 50 16.07 -9.78 -9.90
C MET A 50 14.96 -9.71 -8.86
N ALA A 51 15.13 -8.91 -7.80
CA ALA A 51 14.10 -8.74 -6.77
C ALA A 51 12.84 -8.04 -7.30
N VAL A 52 13.00 -7.01 -8.15
CA VAL A 52 11.86 -6.29 -8.76
C VAL A 52 11.15 -7.16 -9.80
N LYS A 53 11.88 -7.98 -10.57
CA LYS A 53 11.27 -8.94 -11.50
C LYS A 53 10.40 -9.96 -10.77
N MET A 54 10.84 -10.45 -9.61
CA MET A 54 10.03 -11.35 -8.78
C MET A 54 8.75 -10.68 -8.25
N LEU A 55 8.78 -9.37 -7.97
CA LEU A 55 7.59 -8.60 -7.60
C LEU A 55 6.59 -8.51 -8.76
N GLN A 56 7.08 -8.35 -10.00
CA GLN A 56 6.23 -8.32 -11.19
C GLN A 56 5.59 -9.69 -11.49
N GLU A 57 6.31 -10.78 -11.26
CA GLU A 57 5.81 -12.15 -11.43
C GLU A 57 4.82 -12.57 -10.33
N GLY A 58 4.53 -11.68 -9.36
CA GLY A 58 3.57 -11.93 -8.28
C GLY A 58 4.07 -12.93 -7.24
N ALA A 59 5.39 -13.20 -7.21
CA ALA A 59 5.99 -14.06 -6.20
C ALA A 59 5.97 -13.33 -4.84
N VAL A 60 4.96 -13.66 -4.02
CA VAL A 60 4.65 -13.07 -2.70
C VAL A 60 5.84 -13.10 -1.71
N SER A 61 6.88 -13.90 -1.97
CA SER A 61 7.98 -14.13 -1.03
C SER A 61 9.15 -13.15 -1.10
N SER A 62 9.21 -12.25 -2.10
CA SER A 62 10.42 -11.46 -2.35
C SER A 62 10.31 -10.04 -1.78
N LYS A 63 10.83 -9.83 -0.56
CA LYS A 63 11.01 -8.49 0.01
C LYS A 63 12.09 -7.73 -0.76
N TRP A 64 11.78 -6.54 -1.28
CA TRP A 64 12.79 -5.64 -1.82
C TRP A 64 12.98 -4.45 -0.88
N LEU A 65 14.23 -4.12 -0.57
CA LEU A 65 14.62 -3.15 0.46
C LEU A 65 14.02 -3.43 1.86
N GLY A 66 13.60 -4.67 2.15
CA GLY A 66 12.97 -5.03 3.43
C GLY A 66 11.50 -4.60 3.55
N PHE A 67 10.91 -4.11 2.46
CA PHE A 67 9.47 -3.85 2.38
C PHE A 67 8.74 -5.05 1.78
N ASN A 68 7.58 -5.36 2.34
CA ASN A 68 6.53 -6.13 1.70
C ASN A 68 5.74 -5.20 0.78
N TRP A 69 5.77 -5.48 -0.52
CA TRP A 69 5.16 -4.63 -1.53
C TRP A 69 3.72 -5.06 -1.78
N LEU A 70 2.76 -4.17 -1.55
CA LEU A 70 1.34 -4.39 -1.83
C LEU A 70 0.92 -3.63 -3.09
N ALA A 71 0.36 -4.36 -4.05
CA ALA A 71 -0.23 -3.76 -5.24
C ALA A 71 -1.51 -3.00 -4.85
N TYR A 72 -1.56 -1.70 -5.14
CA TYR A 72 -2.74 -0.87 -4.92
C TYR A 72 -2.76 0.30 -5.90
N GLU A 73 -3.72 0.29 -6.83
CA GLU A 73 -3.80 1.27 -7.92
C GLU A 73 -4.45 2.60 -7.53
N LYS A 74 -5.32 2.61 -6.52
CA LYS A 74 -6.11 3.78 -6.12
C LYS A 74 -5.36 4.69 -5.13
N LEU A 75 -4.09 4.97 -5.42
CA LEU A 75 -3.29 5.93 -4.66
C LEU A 75 -3.85 7.34 -4.85
N ASP A 76 -3.76 8.15 -3.80
CA ASP A 76 -4.17 9.55 -3.88
C ASP A 76 -3.28 10.31 -4.87
N SER A 77 -3.89 11.19 -5.66
CA SER A 77 -3.21 11.91 -6.73
C SER A 77 -3.53 13.40 -6.68
N ALA A 78 -2.49 14.22 -6.66
CA ALA A 78 -2.59 15.67 -6.74
C ALA A 78 -1.92 16.14 -8.04
N THR A 79 -2.67 16.90 -8.84
CA THR A 79 -2.14 17.58 -10.03
C THR A 79 -1.94 19.05 -9.69
N THR A 80 -0.72 19.56 -9.84
CA THR A 80 -0.37 20.94 -9.48
C THR A 80 0.74 21.46 -10.41
N GLY A 81 0.77 22.79 -10.65
CA GLY A 81 1.83 23.47 -11.41
C GLY A 81 1.45 23.87 -12.84
N ASP A 82 2.35 24.61 -13.49
CA ASP A 82 2.33 24.96 -14.91
C ASP A 82 3.76 24.79 -15.50
N PRO A 83 4.02 23.76 -16.34
CA PRO A 83 3.08 22.76 -16.84
C PRO A 83 2.60 21.80 -15.74
N ALA A 84 1.36 21.30 -15.88
CA ALA A 84 0.71 20.46 -14.89
C ALA A 84 1.45 19.13 -14.67
N VAL A 85 1.83 18.85 -13.42
CA VAL A 85 2.47 17.58 -13.02
C VAL A 85 1.53 16.82 -12.10
N THR A 86 1.23 15.57 -12.43
CA THR A 86 0.45 14.67 -11.58
C THR A 86 1.38 13.93 -10.65
N THR A 87 1.22 14.16 -9.35
CA THR A 87 1.93 13.45 -8.29
C THR A 87 1.00 12.46 -7.61
N LYS A 88 1.50 11.26 -7.32
CA LYS A 88 0.81 10.21 -6.58
C LYS A 88 1.54 9.95 -5.26
N THR A 89 0.77 9.64 -4.23
CA THR A 89 1.29 9.43 -2.87
C THR A 89 1.23 7.96 -2.52
N ALA A 90 2.39 7.31 -2.42
CA ALA A 90 2.52 5.96 -1.87
C ALA A 90 2.67 6.02 -0.34
N ALA A 91 2.09 5.05 0.37
CA ALA A 91 2.25 4.91 1.81
C ALA A 91 3.20 3.75 2.15
N ALA A 92 4.07 3.97 3.12
CA ALA A 92 4.87 2.94 3.77
C ALA A 92 4.58 2.94 5.27
N TRP A 93 4.48 1.76 5.88
CA TRP A 93 4.15 1.63 7.30
C TRP A 93 4.75 0.38 7.93
N CYS A 94 4.86 0.39 9.25
CA CYS A 94 5.16 -0.79 10.06
C CYS A 94 3.87 -1.54 10.40
N LYS A 95 3.93 -2.87 10.55
CA LYS A 95 2.78 -3.71 10.93
C LYS A 95 2.00 -3.18 12.12
N SER A 96 2.68 -2.73 13.17
CA SER A 96 2.04 -2.20 14.38
C SER A 96 1.52 -0.76 14.26
N ALA A 97 1.74 -0.08 13.13
CA ALA A 97 1.36 1.33 12.96
C ALA A 97 -0.12 1.51 12.63
N VAL A 98 -0.70 0.54 11.92
CA VAL A 98 -2.05 0.60 11.36
C VAL A 98 -2.91 -0.45 12.04
N HIS A 99 -4.01 0.00 12.62
CA HIS A 99 -4.97 -0.86 13.30
C HIS A 99 -6.24 -0.96 12.45
N PHE A 100 -6.69 -2.19 12.25
CA PHE A 100 -8.00 -2.48 11.68
C PHE A 100 -8.93 -2.91 12.81
N GLY A 101 -10.13 -2.34 12.84
CA GLY A 101 -11.17 -2.64 13.82
C GLY A 101 -12.48 -2.99 13.13
N THR A 102 -13.23 -3.92 13.72
CA THR A 102 -14.56 -4.34 13.27
C THR A 102 -15.60 -3.84 14.26
N GLY A 103 -16.49 -2.96 13.83
CA GLY A 103 -17.57 -2.42 14.69
C GLY A 103 -18.83 -3.29 14.69
N ALA A 104 -19.15 -3.89 13.53
CA ALA A 104 -20.20 -4.87 13.38
C ALA A 104 -19.70 -5.97 12.44
N GLU A 105 -19.80 -7.22 12.89
CA GLU A 105 -19.46 -8.39 12.09
C GLU A 105 -20.44 -8.57 10.93
N TYR A 106 -20.07 -9.43 9.99
CA TYR A 106 -20.81 -9.65 8.76
C TYR A 106 -22.19 -10.26 9.05
N ASN A 107 -23.24 -9.46 8.98
CA ASN A 107 -24.61 -9.92 9.14
C ASN A 107 -25.29 -9.97 7.77
N VAL A 108 -25.84 -11.12 7.43
CA VAL A 108 -26.44 -11.40 6.13
C VAL A 108 -27.88 -11.81 6.35
N ASP A 109 -28.80 -11.03 5.79
CA ASP A 109 -30.22 -11.36 5.74
C ASP A 109 -30.61 -11.69 4.30
N ILE A 110 -31.16 -12.89 4.10
CA ILE A 110 -31.59 -13.38 2.79
C ILE A 110 -33.06 -13.73 2.89
N GLY A 111 -33.90 -12.98 2.18
CA GLY A 111 -35.34 -13.14 2.26
C GLY A 111 -36.07 -12.76 0.97
N PRO A 112 -37.20 -13.42 0.65
CA PRO A 112 -38.05 -13.01 -0.45
C PRO A 112 -38.83 -11.74 -0.06
N ARG A 113 -38.72 -10.70 -0.88
CA ARG A 113 -39.49 -9.47 -0.74
C ARG A 113 -40.87 -9.66 -1.36
N ARG A 114 -41.85 -10.02 -0.52
CA ARG A 114 -43.25 -10.26 -0.93
C ARG A 114 -43.92 -9.05 -1.59
N ASP A 115 -43.47 -7.85 -1.25
CA ASP A 115 -43.96 -6.59 -1.81
C ASP A 115 -43.36 -6.25 -3.20
N LYS A 116 -42.33 -6.97 -3.66
CA LYS A 116 -41.70 -6.81 -4.98
C LYS A 116 -41.65 -8.14 -5.73
N ASN A 117 -42.81 -8.66 -6.13
CA ASN A 117 -42.96 -9.87 -6.93
C ASN A 117 -42.23 -11.12 -6.36
N ASN A 118 -42.08 -11.22 -5.04
CA ASN A 118 -41.33 -12.30 -4.38
C ASN A 118 -39.86 -12.40 -4.82
N THR A 119 -39.25 -11.30 -5.25
CA THR A 119 -37.83 -11.28 -5.62
C THR A 119 -36.97 -11.54 -4.37
N ILE A 120 -35.95 -12.38 -4.49
CA ILE A 120 -34.99 -12.63 -3.39
C ILE A 120 -34.13 -11.38 -3.21
N GLN A 121 -34.11 -10.86 -1.99
CA GLN A 121 -33.21 -9.79 -1.60
C GLN A 121 -32.15 -10.35 -0.65
N ILE A 122 -30.91 -9.92 -0.87
CA ILE A 122 -29.77 -10.20 0.00
C ILE A 122 -29.33 -8.85 0.56
N SER A 123 -29.44 -8.71 1.87
CA SER A 123 -28.92 -7.56 2.62
C SER A 123 -27.68 -7.99 3.38
N VAL A 124 -26.66 -7.15 3.36
CA VAL A 124 -25.43 -7.36 4.13
C VAL A 124 -25.12 -6.07 4.87
N ASP A 125 -25.01 -6.15 6.18
CA ASP A 125 -24.48 -5.09 7.01
C ASP A 125 -23.16 -5.52 7.65
N ALA A 126 -22.17 -4.65 7.54
CA ALA A 126 -20.87 -4.80 8.18
C ALA A 126 -20.28 -3.41 8.41
N SER A 127 -19.57 -3.23 9.52
CA SER A 127 -18.92 -1.96 9.84
C SER A 127 -17.45 -2.20 10.17
N TYR A 128 -16.58 -1.54 9.40
CA TYR A 128 -15.14 -1.65 9.50
C TYR A 128 -14.52 -0.27 9.65
N GLY A 129 -13.43 -0.19 10.40
CA GLY A 129 -12.64 1.02 10.56
C GLY A 129 -11.15 0.69 10.49
N ALA A 130 -10.37 1.64 9.98
CA ALA A 130 -8.92 1.57 10.03
C ALA A 130 -8.37 2.90 10.54
N GLY A 131 -7.35 2.83 11.39
CA GLY A 131 -6.73 4.00 12.00
C GLY A 131 -5.21 3.85 12.10
N ARG A 132 -4.51 4.99 12.04
CA ARG A 132 -3.08 5.07 12.36
C ARG A 132 -2.91 5.41 13.84
N ALA A 133 -2.12 4.64 14.58
CA ALA A 133 -1.89 4.88 16.01
C ALA A 133 -0.58 5.63 16.28
N ASN A 134 0.40 5.57 15.37
CA ASN A 134 1.70 6.19 15.58
C ASN A 134 2.26 6.81 14.29
N GLU A 135 2.38 8.13 14.28
CA GLU A 135 2.85 8.92 13.13
C GLU A 135 4.32 8.65 12.80
N LYS A 136 5.14 8.25 13.79
CA LYS A 136 6.55 7.90 13.55
C LYS A 136 6.72 6.58 12.78
N LYS A 137 5.66 5.77 12.70
CA LYS A 137 5.66 4.45 12.05
C LYS A 137 5.02 4.44 10.67
N VAL A 138 4.72 5.62 10.11
CA VAL A 138 4.12 5.79 8.78
C VAL A 138 4.89 6.85 8.02
N VAL A 139 5.15 6.62 6.73
CA VAL A 139 5.83 7.55 5.83
C VAL A 139 5.06 7.65 4.53
N ALA A 140 4.80 8.88 4.09
CA ALA A 140 4.27 9.16 2.77
C ALA A 140 5.43 9.39 1.79
N ILE A 141 5.30 8.86 0.57
CA ILE A 141 6.30 8.98 -0.49
C ILE A 141 5.62 9.46 -1.76
N ASP A 142 5.90 10.71 -2.12
CA ASP A 142 5.36 11.30 -3.34
C ASP A 142 6.25 10.95 -4.54
N PHE A 143 5.61 10.52 -5.62
CA PHE A 143 6.24 10.30 -6.92
C PHE A 143 5.40 10.92 -8.03
N VAL A 144 6.08 11.33 -9.10
CA VAL A 144 5.40 11.78 -10.32
C VAL A 144 4.83 10.56 -11.01
N ALA A 145 3.57 10.60 -11.46
CA ALA A 145 2.95 9.54 -12.23
C ALA A 145 3.53 9.51 -13.66
#